data_AF-A0A667X0Q0-F1
#
_entry.id   AF-A0A667X0Q0-F1
#
_cell.length_a   1.000
_cell.length_b   1.000
_cell.length_c   1.000
_cell.angle_alpha   90.00
_cell.angle_beta   90.00
_cell.angle_gamma   90.00
#
_symmetry.space_group_name_H-M   'P 1'
#
loop_
_entity.id
_entity.type
_entity.pdbx_description
1 polymer ?
#
loop_
_entity_poly.entity_id
_entity_poly.type
_entity_poly.pdbx_seq_one_letter_code
_entity_poly.pdbx_strand_id
1 'polypeptide(L)'
;VGHCLHAETVTMVGGLAVLNQEFGESVYEPGAAFLMAKFDGVLGMAYPPLAEILGNPVFDNMMAQKAVEEPVFSFYLSSSTDPESELLLGGTDEALYHGPITWLPVTAKGYWQIKMDSVAVQGVSSFCPRGCQAIVDTGTSLIAGPTNDILSLQQLIGATPTNIGEVRVKQNLLPHVTFVLGGTEFTLTAQSYVRKQLCFSGFQAVDILSPEGPLWILGDLFLTEFYSVFDRGQDRVGLAPARHLAPARHLAPARHLAN
;
A
#
# COMPACT_ATOMS: atom_id res chain seq x y z
N VAL A 1 -14.20 14.29 18.76
CA VAL A 1 -14.01 15.62 18.13
C VAL A 1 -12.95 16.35 18.93
N GLY A 2 -11.74 16.43 18.38
CA GLY A 2 -10.56 16.96 19.05
C GLY A 2 -10.48 18.49 19.04
N HIS A 3 -9.61 19.05 19.89
CA HIS A 3 -9.17 20.43 19.78
C HIS A 3 -7.97 20.49 18.82
N CYS A 4 -7.87 21.57 18.03
CA CYS A 4 -6.63 21.88 17.31
C CYS A 4 -5.66 22.53 18.29
N LEU A 5 -4.47 21.96 18.47
CA LEU A 5 -3.42 22.61 19.24
C LEU A 5 -2.52 23.39 18.27
N HIS A 6 -2.37 24.68 18.57
CA HIS A 6 -1.43 25.58 17.92
C HIS A 6 -0.43 26.02 19.00
N ALA A 7 0.69 25.31 19.09
CA ALA A 7 1.85 25.76 19.85
C ALA A 7 3.05 25.78 18.89
N GLU A 8 4.11 26.52 19.22
CA GLU A 8 5.40 26.48 18.52
C GLU A 8 6.03 25.09 18.70
N THR A 9 5.46 24.09 18.01
CA THR A 9 5.82 22.68 18.12
C THR A 9 6.93 22.37 17.11
N VAL A 10 7.94 21.65 17.59
CA VAL A 10 8.89 20.96 16.73
C VAL A 10 8.48 19.50 16.68
N THR A 11 7.94 19.06 15.56
CA THR A 11 7.60 17.65 15.34
C THR A 11 8.78 16.95 14.70
N MET A 12 9.25 15.86 15.32
CA MET A 12 10.36 15.06 14.80
C MET A 12 9.81 13.84 14.06
N VAL A 13 10.21 13.65 12.80
CA VAL A 13 9.86 12.47 11.99
C VAL A 13 11.10 12.02 11.23
N GLY A 14 11.52 10.76 11.42
CA GLY A 14 12.73 10.24 10.75
C GLY A 14 14.01 11.04 11.04
N GLY A 15 14.09 11.70 12.21
CA GLY A 15 15.20 12.60 12.56
C GLY A 15 15.12 14.01 11.97
N LEU A 16 14.10 14.30 11.15
CA LEU A 16 13.85 15.63 10.59
C LEU A 16 12.91 16.45 11.49
N ALA A 17 13.26 17.72 11.68
CA ALA A 17 12.44 18.66 12.43
C ALA A 17 11.45 19.37 11.50
N VAL A 18 10.16 19.34 11.86
CA VAL A 18 9.08 20.07 11.20
C VAL A 18 8.53 21.11 12.17
N LEU A 19 8.72 22.38 11.84
CA LEU A 19 8.31 23.50 12.68
C LEU A 19 6.83 23.82 12.48
N ASN A 20 6.14 24.19 13.56
CA ASN A 20 4.76 24.65 13.56
C ASN A 20 3.80 23.67 12.88
N GLN A 21 4.02 22.38 13.08
CA GLN A 21 3.12 21.35 12.54
C GLN A 21 1.84 21.29 13.37
N GLU A 22 0.71 21.54 12.71
CA GLU A 22 -0.61 21.32 13.28
C GLU A 22 -0.97 19.83 13.22
N PHE A 23 -1.57 19.30 14.29
CA PHE A 23 -2.08 17.93 14.33
C PHE A 23 -3.35 17.86 15.18
N GLY A 24 -4.18 16.85 14.93
CA GLY A 24 -5.40 16.62 15.68
C GLY A 24 -5.12 15.90 17.00
N GLU A 25 -5.59 16.46 18.11
CA GLU A 25 -5.61 15.75 19.39
C GLU A 25 -6.92 14.97 19.53
N SER A 26 -6.84 13.65 19.44
CA SER A 26 -8.00 12.79 19.60
C SER A 26 -8.44 12.74 21.07
N VAL A 27 -9.68 13.18 21.36
CA VAL A 27 -10.27 13.13 22.71
C VAL A 27 -11.35 12.06 22.85
N TYR A 28 -11.76 11.46 21.73
CA TYR A 28 -12.81 10.44 21.70
C TYR A 28 -12.72 9.63 20.40
N GLU A 29 -12.52 8.33 20.56
CA GLU A 29 -12.38 7.35 19.46
C GLU A 29 -13.45 6.27 19.61
N PRO A 30 -14.57 6.37 18.87
CA PRO A 30 -15.64 5.39 18.98
C PRO A 30 -15.27 4.06 18.32
N GLY A 31 -15.82 2.97 18.85
CA GLY A 31 -15.68 1.63 18.28
C GLY A 31 -14.43 0.89 18.77
N ALA A 32 -14.21 -0.31 18.21
CA ALA A 32 -13.14 -1.20 18.65
C ALA A 32 -11.90 -1.17 17.76
N ALA A 33 -11.90 -0.40 16.67
CA ALA A 33 -10.81 -0.36 15.70
C ALA A 33 -9.49 0.13 16.34
N PHE A 34 -9.51 1.29 17.01
CA PHE A 34 -8.33 1.82 17.72
C PHE A 34 -7.99 1.03 18.99
N LEU A 35 -8.97 0.40 19.65
CA LEU A 35 -8.71 -0.51 20.79
C LEU A 35 -7.88 -1.74 20.40
N MET A 36 -8.01 -2.21 19.16
CA MET A 36 -7.28 -3.36 18.63
C MET A 36 -6.03 -2.98 17.82
N ALA A 37 -5.84 -1.69 17.56
CA ALA A 37 -4.68 -1.19 16.83
C ALA A 37 -3.40 -1.36 17.67
N LYS A 38 -2.28 -1.55 16.98
CA LYS A 38 -0.93 -1.56 17.60
C LYS A 38 -0.18 -0.25 17.38
N PHE A 39 -0.87 0.78 16.92
CA PHE A 39 -0.34 2.11 16.66
C PHE A 39 -1.11 3.13 17.48
N ASP A 40 -0.45 4.24 17.84
CA ASP A 40 -1.03 5.30 18.67
C ASP A 40 -1.76 6.38 17.85
N GLY A 41 -1.45 6.49 16.55
CA GLY A 41 -2.07 7.49 15.67
C GLY A 41 -1.73 7.29 14.20
N VAL A 42 -2.09 8.28 13.38
CA VAL A 42 -1.93 8.24 11.91
C VAL A 42 -1.21 9.50 11.44
N LEU A 43 -0.16 9.33 10.64
CA LEU A 43 0.51 10.41 9.92
C LEU A 43 0.06 10.38 8.45
N GLY A 44 -0.83 11.30 8.07
CA GLY A 44 -1.32 11.42 6.71
C GLY A 44 -0.26 11.93 5.74
N MET A 45 -0.02 11.20 4.64
CA MET A 45 0.97 11.53 3.60
C MET A 45 0.36 11.73 2.21
N ALA A 46 -0.97 11.91 2.14
CA ALA A 46 -1.70 12.23 0.91
C ALA A 46 -1.66 13.76 0.61
N TYR A 47 -2.37 14.21 -0.42
CA TYR A 47 -2.37 15.62 -0.81
C TYR A 47 -3.21 16.51 0.14
N PRO A 48 -2.88 17.81 0.26
CA PRO A 48 -3.59 18.74 1.15
C PRO A 48 -5.12 18.81 1.01
N PRO A 49 -5.74 18.70 -0.18
CA PRO A 49 -7.20 18.78 -0.31
C PRO A 49 -7.97 17.69 0.46
N LEU A 50 -7.30 16.61 0.89
CA LEU A 50 -7.91 15.55 1.69
C LEU A 50 -7.82 15.81 3.21
N ALA A 51 -7.04 16.81 3.65
CA ALA A 51 -6.94 17.15 5.06
C ALA A 51 -8.25 17.80 5.55
N GLU A 52 -8.99 17.11 6.41
CA GLU A 52 -10.29 17.59 6.93
C GLU A 52 -10.14 18.74 7.94
N ILE A 53 -9.05 18.74 8.71
CA ILE A 53 -8.76 19.72 9.76
C ILE A 53 -7.71 20.67 9.22
N LEU A 54 -8.01 21.98 9.27
CA LEU A 54 -7.13 23.05 8.82
C LEU A 54 -5.68 22.81 9.26
N GLY A 55 -4.78 22.82 8.28
CA GLY A 55 -3.35 22.62 8.47
C GLY A 55 -2.72 21.90 7.28
N ASN A 56 -1.46 22.20 6.99
CA ASN A 56 -0.72 21.48 5.96
C ASN A 56 -0.32 20.09 6.48
N PRO A 57 -0.40 19.03 5.65
CA PRO A 57 0.19 17.73 5.98
C PRO A 57 1.68 17.85 6.33
N VAL A 58 2.19 16.89 7.10
CA VAL A 58 3.58 16.89 7.59
C VAL A 58 4.58 17.03 6.44
N PHE A 59 4.39 16.26 5.38
CA PHE A 59 5.31 16.27 4.25
C PHE A 59 5.26 17.59 3.45
N ASP A 60 4.09 18.23 3.36
CA ASP A 60 3.95 19.56 2.77
C ASP A 60 4.75 20.61 3.54
N ASN A 61 4.71 20.56 4.87
CA ASN A 61 5.51 21.44 5.72
C ASN A 61 7.01 21.13 5.61
N MET A 62 7.41 19.86 5.55
CA MET A 62 8.81 19.48 5.30
C MET A 62 9.34 20.07 3.98
N MET A 63 8.57 19.97 2.90
CA MET A 63 8.95 20.53 1.60
C MET A 63 9.02 22.07 1.65
N ALA A 64 8.03 22.73 2.25
CA ALA A 64 8.01 24.19 2.39
C ALA A 64 9.20 24.71 3.21
N GLN A 65 9.61 23.96 4.23
CA GLN A 65 10.74 24.28 5.10
C GLN A 65 12.09 23.80 4.54
N LYS A 66 12.11 23.12 3.39
CA LYS A 66 13.30 22.50 2.79
C LYS A 66 14.02 21.54 3.74
N ALA A 67 13.25 20.80 4.54
CA ALA A 67 13.75 19.82 5.48
C ALA A 67 14.16 18.49 4.80
N VAL A 68 13.68 18.26 3.58
CA VAL A 68 14.02 17.09 2.74
C VAL A 68 14.82 17.52 1.52
N GLU A 69 15.73 16.67 1.05
CA GLU A 69 16.57 16.94 -0.12
C GLU A 69 15.75 16.96 -1.42
N GLU A 70 14.90 15.95 -1.60
CA GLU A 70 13.95 15.86 -2.71
C GLU A 70 12.50 15.89 -2.22
N PRO A 71 11.54 16.39 -3.01
CA PRO A 71 10.10 16.35 -2.69
C PRO A 71 9.50 14.94 -2.91
N VAL A 72 10.19 13.91 -2.42
CA VAL A 72 9.87 12.49 -2.59
C VAL A 72 9.89 11.80 -1.24
N PHE A 73 9.03 10.81 -1.04
CA PHE A 73 9.21 9.80 -0.01
C PHE A 73 8.94 8.42 -0.59
N SER A 74 9.46 7.38 0.04
CA SER A 74 9.35 6.01 -0.47
C SER A 74 9.16 5.01 0.65
N PHE A 75 8.44 3.93 0.32
CA PHE A 75 8.17 2.83 1.22
C PHE A 75 8.75 1.52 0.69
N TYR A 76 9.43 0.81 1.59
CA TYR A 76 9.69 -0.62 1.49
C TYR A 76 8.91 -1.31 2.62
N LEU A 77 7.99 -2.21 2.27
CA LEU A 77 7.28 -3.02 3.26
C LEU A 77 7.88 -4.43 3.25
N SER A 78 8.50 -4.83 4.36
CA SER A 78 9.15 -6.13 4.45
C SER A 78 8.14 -7.26 4.58
N SER A 79 8.38 -8.35 3.85
CA SER A 79 7.66 -9.62 4.04
C SER A 79 8.24 -10.48 5.17
N SER A 80 9.33 -10.02 5.80
CA SER A 80 10.06 -10.72 6.86
C SER A 80 10.53 -9.74 7.95
N THR A 81 11.44 -10.17 8.82
CA THR A 81 12.05 -9.29 9.84
C THR A 81 13.35 -8.63 9.38
N ASP A 82 13.87 -8.98 8.20
CA ASP A 82 15.15 -8.47 7.70
C ASP A 82 15.15 -8.37 6.15
N PRO A 83 15.43 -7.18 5.57
CA PRO A 83 15.49 -5.89 6.24
C PRO A 83 14.13 -5.51 6.85
N GLU A 84 14.12 -4.64 7.84
CA GLU A 84 12.88 -4.07 8.38
C GLU A 84 12.18 -3.20 7.33
N SER A 85 10.87 -3.00 7.50
CA SER A 85 10.14 -2.03 6.66
C SER A 85 10.72 -0.63 6.85
N GLU A 86 10.77 0.16 5.77
CA GLU A 86 11.37 1.49 5.76
C GLU A 86 10.41 2.52 5.15
N LEU A 87 10.33 3.68 5.79
CA LEU A 87 9.91 4.94 5.18
C LEU A 87 11.14 5.83 5.04
N LEU A 88 11.52 6.14 3.81
CA LEU A 88 12.58 7.09 3.50
C LEU A 88 11.98 8.43 3.07
N LEU A 89 12.41 9.50 3.72
CA LEU A 89 11.99 10.87 3.41
C LEU A 89 13.09 11.59 2.63
N GLY A 90 12.76 12.10 1.46
CA GLY A 90 13.66 12.91 0.64
C GLY A 90 14.49 12.14 -0.40
N GLY A 91 14.15 10.90 -0.72
CA GLY A 91 14.88 10.10 -1.72
C GLY A 91 14.31 8.70 -1.94
N THR A 92 15.15 7.82 -2.48
CA THR A 92 14.87 6.39 -2.69
C THR A 92 16.09 5.55 -2.33
N ASP A 93 15.89 4.31 -1.86
CA ASP A 93 16.98 3.35 -1.60
C ASP A 93 17.05 2.28 -2.71
N GLU A 94 18.05 2.40 -3.58
CA GLU A 94 18.31 1.46 -4.69
C GLU A 94 18.67 0.04 -4.22
N ALA A 95 19.05 -0.14 -2.95
CA ALA A 95 19.30 -1.45 -2.38
C ALA A 95 18.01 -2.26 -2.17
N LEU A 96 16.84 -1.60 -2.05
CA LEU A 96 15.58 -2.20 -1.66
C LEU A 96 14.65 -2.56 -2.83
N TYR A 97 15.07 -2.36 -4.08
CA TYR A 97 14.29 -2.75 -5.26
C TYR A 97 15.16 -3.29 -6.42
N HIS A 98 14.51 -3.82 -7.45
CA HIS A 98 15.15 -4.32 -8.66
C HIS A 98 14.61 -3.66 -9.91
N GLY A 99 15.48 -3.48 -10.90
CA GLY A 99 15.09 -2.94 -12.21
C GLY A 99 14.70 -1.46 -12.15
N PRO A 100 14.20 -0.91 -13.27
CA PRO A 100 13.79 0.47 -13.35
C PRO A 100 12.46 0.70 -12.63
N ILE A 101 12.30 1.90 -12.06
CA ILE A 101 11.02 2.38 -11.52
C ILE A 101 10.06 2.67 -12.68
N THR A 102 8.86 2.11 -12.62
CA THR A 102 7.74 2.47 -13.49
C THR A 102 7.02 3.67 -12.89
N TRP A 103 7.06 4.81 -13.57
CA TRP A 103 6.44 6.04 -13.12
C TRP A 103 5.03 6.22 -13.69
N LEU A 104 4.07 6.45 -12.81
CA LEU A 104 2.65 6.57 -13.10
C LEU A 104 2.16 7.97 -12.67
N PRO A 105 1.63 8.80 -13.59
CA PRO A 105 1.18 10.14 -13.23
C PRO A 105 -0.04 10.07 -12.29
N VAL A 106 -0.08 10.98 -11.32
CA VAL A 106 -1.25 11.16 -10.46
C VAL A 106 -2.39 11.76 -11.28
N THR A 107 -3.57 11.13 -11.26
CA THR A 107 -4.74 11.55 -12.04
C THR A 107 -5.58 12.60 -11.32
N ALA A 108 -5.68 12.51 -10.00
CA ALA A 108 -6.38 13.48 -9.15
C ALA A 108 -5.65 13.71 -7.83
N LYS A 109 -5.44 14.98 -7.45
CA LYS A 109 -4.66 15.40 -6.26
C LYS A 109 -5.48 15.39 -4.97
N GLY A 110 -5.83 14.20 -4.51
CA GLY A 110 -6.39 13.95 -3.18
C GLY A 110 -5.64 12.78 -2.56
N TYR A 111 -6.04 11.57 -2.95
CA TYR A 111 -5.22 10.37 -2.75
C TYR A 111 -4.03 10.34 -3.72
N TRP A 112 -3.14 9.37 -3.52
CA TRP A 112 -2.17 8.95 -4.54
C TRP A 112 -2.87 8.14 -5.63
N GLN A 113 -3.74 8.81 -6.37
CA GLN A 113 -4.61 8.22 -7.39
C GLN A 113 -3.88 8.09 -8.72
N ILE A 114 -3.90 6.90 -9.30
CA ILE A 114 -3.27 6.54 -10.57
C ILE A 114 -4.27 5.82 -11.48
N LYS A 115 -4.00 5.86 -12.79
CA LYS A 115 -4.73 5.04 -13.76
C LYS A 115 -4.23 3.59 -13.70
N MET A 116 -5.18 2.65 -13.67
CA MET A 116 -4.93 1.23 -13.87
C MET A 116 -5.53 0.77 -15.19
N ASP A 117 -4.74 0.09 -16.02
CA ASP A 117 -5.14 -0.26 -17.38
C ASP A 117 -6.03 -1.49 -17.43
N SER A 118 -5.72 -2.53 -16.65
CA SER A 118 -6.57 -3.71 -16.47
C SER A 118 -6.13 -4.54 -15.25
N VAL A 119 -6.98 -5.47 -14.82
CA VAL A 119 -6.58 -6.57 -13.92
C VAL A 119 -6.84 -7.89 -14.60
N ALA A 120 -5.82 -8.74 -14.64
CA ALA A 120 -5.87 -10.07 -15.22
C ALA A 120 -5.80 -11.15 -14.14
N VAL A 121 -6.65 -12.17 -14.28
CA VAL A 121 -6.65 -13.37 -13.44
C VAL A 121 -6.50 -14.56 -14.38
N GLN A 122 -5.58 -15.48 -14.07
CA GLN A 122 -5.25 -16.60 -14.96
C GLN A 122 -4.78 -16.16 -16.37
N GLY A 123 -4.16 -14.98 -16.47
CA GLY A 123 -3.69 -14.42 -17.74
C GLY A 123 -4.79 -13.82 -18.62
N VAL A 124 -6.04 -13.75 -18.14
CA VAL A 124 -7.16 -13.13 -18.85
C VAL A 124 -7.51 -11.80 -18.19
N SER A 125 -7.40 -10.70 -18.95
CA SER A 125 -7.81 -9.35 -18.52
C SER A 125 -9.32 -9.25 -18.38
N SER A 126 -9.83 -9.68 -17.23
CA SER A 126 -11.25 -9.77 -16.93
C SER A 126 -11.83 -8.49 -16.29
N PHE A 127 -10.98 -7.61 -15.75
CA PHE A 127 -11.42 -6.44 -15.01
C PHE A 127 -10.77 -5.16 -15.52
N CYS A 128 -11.43 -4.03 -15.26
CA CYS A 128 -11.06 -2.72 -15.80
C CYS A 128 -10.75 -2.73 -17.32
N PRO A 129 -11.62 -3.30 -18.19
CA PRO A 129 -11.30 -3.51 -19.62
C PRO A 129 -11.10 -2.22 -20.43
N ARG A 130 -11.47 -1.07 -19.87
CA ARG A 130 -11.27 0.27 -20.47
C ARG A 130 -10.36 1.15 -19.61
N GLY A 131 -9.62 0.54 -18.68
CA GLY A 131 -8.98 1.21 -17.57
C GLY A 131 -9.97 1.60 -16.46
N CYS A 132 -9.41 1.85 -15.29
CA CYS A 132 -10.08 2.35 -14.08
C CYS A 132 -9.10 3.17 -13.25
N GLN A 133 -9.55 3.70 -12.11
CA GLN A 133 -8.70 4.42 -11.17
C GLN A 133 -8.35 3.53 -9.98
N ALA A 134 -7.14 3.69 -9.46
CA ALA A 134 -6.68 3.04 -8.24
C ALA A 134 -5.98 4.06 -7.35
N ILE A 135 -6.01 3.86 -6.04
CA ILE A 135 -5.19 4.60 -5.08
C ILE A 135 -4.11 3.69 -4.51
N VAL A 136 -2.91 4.22 -4.35
CA VAL A 136 -1.80 3.52 -3.69
C VAL A 136 -1.80 3.95 -2.22
N ASP A 137 -2.08 3.00 -1.31
CA ASP A 137 -2.46 3.33 0.06
C ASP A 137 -1.81 2.40 1.09
N THR A 138 -0.78 2.91 1.77
CA THR A 138 -0.09 2.23 2.88
C THR A 138 -0.94 2.15 4.15
N GLY A 139 -2.11 2.79 4.20
CA GLY A 139 -3.05 2.73 5.33
C GLY A 139 -4.04 1.57 5.23
N THR A 140 -4.09 0.86 4.09
CA THR A 140 -5.01 -0.25 3.86
C THR A 140 -4.25 -1.57 3.76
N SER A 141 -4.57 -2.54 4.62
CA SER A 141 -3.86 -3.82 4.63
C SER A 141 -4.16 -4.73 3.43
N LEU A 142 -5.36 -4.65 2.85
CA LEU A 142 -5.82 -5.54 1.77
C LEU A 142 -5.86 -4.83 0.42
N ILE A 143 -6.07 -5.58 -0.65
CA ILE A 143 -6.41 -5.01 -1.95
C ILE A 143 -7.93 -4.85 -2.00
N ALA A 144 -8.41 -3.63 -2.24
CA ALA A 144 -9.83 -3.36 -2.32
C ALA A 144 -10.27 -2.97 -3.72
N GLY A 145 -11.53 -3.23 -4.04
CA GLY A 145 -12.12 -2.80 -5.30
C GLY A 145 -13.65 -2.85 -5.27
N PRO A 146 -14.29 -2.46 -6.40
CA PRO A 146 -15.74 -2.44 -6.52
C PRO A 146 -16.33 -3.81 -6.22
N THR A 147 -17.47 -3.85 -5.53
CA THR A 147 -18.05 -5.09 -5.01
C THR A 147 -18.23 -6.15 -6.09
N ASN A 148 -18.76 -5.79 -7.27
CA ASN A 148 -19.00 -6.73 -8.37
C ASN A 148 -17.71 -7.35 -8.92
N ASP A 149 -16.66 -6.54 -9.04
CA ASP A 149 -15.36 -6.99 -9.55
C ASP A 149 -14.68 -7.92 -8.56
N ILE A 150 -14.69 -7.56 -7.27
CA ILE A 150 -14.12 -8.39 -6.21
C ILE A 150 -14.87 -9.71 -6.08
N LEU A 151 -16.20 -9.73 -6.08
CA LEU A 151 -16.96 -10.98 -6.03
C LEU A 151 -16.62 -11.92 -7.19
N SER A 152 -16.47 -11.37 -8.40
CA SER A 152 -16.09 -12.12 -9.59
C SER A 152 -14.63 -12.62 -9.50
N LEU A 153 -13.71 -11.78 -9.01
CA LEU A 153 -12.31 -12.16 -8.78
C LEU A 153 -12.21 -13.30 -7.76
N GLN A 154 -12.96 -13.22 -6.65
CA GLN A 154 -13.02 -14.25 -5.61
C GLN A 154 -13.46 -15.61 -6.19
N GLN A 155 -14.43 -15.61 -7.11
CA GLN A 155 -14.84 -16.84 -7.82
C GLN A 155 -13.72 -17.40 -8.71
N LEU A 156 -13.01 -16.55 -9.46
CA LEU A 156 -11.92 -16.96 -10.34
C LEU A 156 -10.71 -17.53 -9.58
N ILE A 157 -10.47 -17.07 -8.36
CA ILE A 157 -9.44 -17.64 -7.48
C ILE A 157 -9.95 -18.80 -6.63
N GLY A 158 -11.22 -19.22 -6.79
CA GLY A 158 -11.80 -20.36 -6.07
C GLY A 158 -12.02 -20.11 -4.58
N ALA A 159 -12.20 -18.85 -4.18
CA ALA A 159 -12.45 -18.46 -2.80
C ALA A 159 -13.94 -18.65 -2.43
N THR A 160 -14.19 -19.07 -1.19
CA THR A 160 -15.54 -19.32 -0.64
C THR A 160 -15.84 -18.36 0.50
N PRO A 161 -16.98 -17.64 0.48
CA PRO A 161 -17.35 -16.73 1.56
C PRO A 161 -17.60 -17.49 2.87
N THR A 162 -17.33 -16.84 3.98
CA THR A 162 -17.65 -17.31 5.33
C THR A 162 -18.84 -16.56 5.91
N ASN A 163 -19.38 -17.07 7.01
CA ASN A 163 -20.53 -16.48 7.70
C ASN A 163 -20.24 -15.12 8.36
N ILE A 164 -18.97 -14.69 8.38
CA ILE A 164 -18.52 -13.43 8.99
C ILE A 164 -17.96 -12.45 7.95
N GLY A 165 -18.22 -12.67 6.66
CA GLY A 165 -17.83 -11.77 5.57
C GLY A 165 -16.42 -11.98 5.01
N GLU A 166 -15.55 -12.70 5.72
CA GLU A 166 -14.22 -13.08 5.21
C GLU A 166 -14.35 -14.16 4.12
N VAL A 167 -13.40 -14.21 3.18
CA VAL A 167 -13.42 -15.19 2.08
C VAL A 167 -12.23 -16.13 2.21
N ARG A 168 -12.47 -17.44 2.33
CA ARG A 168 -11.43 -18.47 2.46
C ARG A 168 -11.00 -18.99 1.10
N VAL A 169 -9.71 -19.19 0.93
CA VAL A 169 -9.15 -19.88 -0.24
C VAL A 169 -8.68 -21.28 0.15
N LYS A 170 -8.82 -22.24 -0.77
CA LYS A 170 -8.22 -23.57 -0.60
C LYS A 170 -6.72 -23.47 -0.90
N GLN A 171 -5.87 -24.11 -0.10
CA GLN A 171 -4.41 -23.99 -0.15
C GLN A 171 -3.71 -24.54 -1.42
N ASN A 172 -4.45 -24.88 -2.49
CA ASN A 172 -3.89 -25.50 -3.68
C ASN A 172 -3.94 -24.54 -4.88
N LEU A 173 -2.78 -24.33 -5.53
CA LEU A 173 -2.60 -23.77 -6.89
C LEU A 173 -3.58 -22.62 -7.24
N LEU A 174 -3.55 -21.55 -6.43
CA LEU A 174 -4.30 -20.34 -6.76
C LEU A 174 -3.61 -19.59 -7.91
N PRO A 175 -4.37 -18.96 -8.81
CA PRO A 175 -3.80 -18.34 -9.99
C PRO A 175 -3.03 -17.06 -9.65
N HIS A 176 -2.18 -16.62 -10.57
CA HIS A 176 -1.63 -15.27 -10.49
C HIS A 176 -2.72 -14.22 -10.75
N VAL A 177 -2.62 -13.11 -10.02
CA VAL A 177 -3.41 -11.90 -10.24
C VAL A 177 -2.44 -10.82 -10.68
N THR A 178 -2.66 -10.24 -11.86
CA THR A 178 -1.75 -9.27 -12.47
C THR A 178 -2.47 -7.94 -12.65
N PHE A 179 -1.88 -6.88 -12.13
CA PHE A 179 -2.33 -5.51 -12.34
C PHE A 179 -1.50 -4.90 -13.46
N VAL A 180 -2.15 -4.34 -14.48
CA VAL A 180 -1.46 -3.66 -15.58
C VAL A 180 -1.53 -2.16 -15.32
N LEU A 181 -0.39 -1.53 -15.12
CA LEU A 181 -0.27 -0.11 -14.79
C LEU A 181 0.74 0.54 -15.74
N GLY A 182 0.30 1.51 -16.54
CA GLY A 182 1.17 2.19 -17.50
C GLY A 182 1.75 1.25 -18.57
N GLY A 183 1.03 0.18 -18.91
CA GLY A 183 1.50 -0.90 -19.80
C GLY A 183 2.48 -1.90 -19.17
N THR A 184 2.84 -1.77 -17.89
CA THR A 184 3.71 -2.72 -17.18
C THR A 184 2.89 -3.68 -16.32
N GLU A 185 3.28 -4.95 -16.27
CA GLU A 185 2.63 -5.99 -15.47
C GLU A 185 3.20 -6.08 -14.05
N PHE A 186 2.31 -6.01 -13.06
CA PHE A 186 2.59 -6.17 -11.63
C PHE A 186 1.86 -7.40 -11.12
N THR A 187 2.55 -8.54 -11.09
CA THR A 187 1.95 -9.85 -10.79
C THR A 187 2.11 -10.23 -9.32
N LEU A 188 1.00 -10.57 -8.68
CA LEU A 188 0.96 -11.17 -7.36
C LEU A 188 0.85 -12.70 -7.45
N THR A 189 1.70 -13.37 -6.67
CA THR A 189 1.60 -14.81 -6.47
C THR A 189 0.51 -15.15 -5.46
N ALA A 190 0.07 -16.42 -5.44
CA ALA A 190 -0.85 -16.91 -4.42
C ALA A 190 -0.35 -16.61 -2.99
N GLN A 191 0.96 -16.69 -2.77
CA GLN A 191 1.59 -16.42 -1.47
C GLN A 191 1.53 -14.95 -1.08
N SER A 192 1.49 -14.04 -2.06
CA SER A 192 1.48 -12.59 -1.88
C SER A 192 0.09 -12.07 -1.50
N TYR A 193 -0.98 -12.63 -2.07
CA TYR A 193 -2.35 -12.18 -1.78
C TYR A 193 -3.13 -13.08 -0.82
N VAL A 194 -2.55 -14.13 -0.25
CA VAL A 194 -3.22 -15.01 0.74
C VAL A 194 -2.65 -14.81 2.13
N ARG A 195 -3.53 -14.52 3.09
CA ARG A 195 -3.14 -14.35 4.49
C ARG A 195 -2.81 -15.69 5.14
N LYS A 196 -1.51 -15.95 5.33
CA LYS A 196 -0.92 -17.25 5.74
C LYS A 196 -1.56 -17.90 6.97
N GLN A 197 -1.96 -17.14 7.99
CA GLN A 197 -2.47 -17.72 9.24
C GLN A 197 -3.87 -18.32 9.12
N LEU A 198 -4.73 -17.76 8.27
CA LEU A 198 -6.16 -18.10 8.21
C LEU A 198 -6.62 -18.55 6.82
N CYS A 199 -5.73 -18.51 5.83
CA CYS A 199 -6.03 -18.79 4.42
C CYS A 199 -7.20 -17.95 3.91
N PHE A 200 -7.20 -16.67 4.28
CA PHE A 200 -8.15 -15.70 3.75
C PHE A 200 -7.59 -15.03 2.51
N SER A 201 -8.49 -14.76 1.58
CA SER A 201 -8.24 -13.91 0.43
C SER A 201 -7.82 -12.52 0.87
N GLY A 202 -6.80 -11.98 0.23
CA GLY A 202 -6.31 -10.63 0.42
C GLY A 202 -7.12 -9.56 -0.30
N PHE A 203 -8.26 -9.94 -0.89
CA PHE A 203 -9.14 -9.06 -1.63
C PHE A 203 -10.40 -8.74 -0.82
N GLN A 204 -10.79 -7.47 -0.78
CA GLN A 204 -12.00 -7.01 -0.08
C GLN A 204 -12.86 -6.11 -0.96
N ALA A 205 -14.18 -6.21 -0.80
CA ALA A 205 -15.14 -5.37 -1.50
C ALA A 205 -15.31 -4.05 -0.75
N VAL A 206 -15.03 -2.93 -1.41
CA VAL A 206 -15.27 -1.57 -0.90
C VAL A 206 -15.71 -0.70 -2.07
N ASP A 207 -16.91 -0.14 -1.98
CA ASP A 207 -17.43 0.77 -3.01
C ASP A 207 -17.09 2.22 -2.65
N ILE A 208 -15.93 2.69 -3.11
CA ILE A 208 -15.52 4.10 -3.00
C ILE A 208 -15.93 4.84 -4.27
N LEU A 209 -16.79 5.85 -4.12
CA LEU A 209 -17.25 6.68 -5.22
C LEU A 209 -16.28 7.84 -5.44
N SER A 210 -15.87 8.05 -6.70
CA SER A 210 -15.18 9.26 -7.14
C SER A 210 -15.84 9.84 -8.39
N PRO A 211 -15.60 11.12 -8.74
CA PRO A 211 -16.10 11.70 -9.99
C PRO A 211 -15.65 10.95 -11.26
N GLU A 212 -14.53 10.22 -11.19
CA GLU A 212 -13.93 9.50 -12.33
C GLU A 212 -14.35 8.02 -12.40
N GLY A 213 -15.19 7.57 -11.45
CA GLY A 213 -15.62 6.18 -11.33
C GLY A 213 -15.23 5.56 -9.99
N PRO A 214 -15.54 4.27 -9.79
CA PRO A 214 -15.21 3.59 -8.55
C PRO A 214 -13.70 3.34 -8.44
N LEU A 215 -13.17 3.43 -7.22
CA LEU A 215 -11.73 3.29 -6.97
C LEU A 215 -11.36 1.87 -6.55
N TRP A 216 -10.20 1.42 -7.03
CA TRP A 216 -9.44 0.32 -6.43
C TRP A 216 -8.47 0.85 -5.38
N ILE A 217 -8.09 0.02 -4.41
CA ILE A 217 -7.05 0.32 -3.42
C ILE A 217 -5.94 -0.72 -3.55
N LEU A 218 -4.74 -0.28 -3.87
CA LEU A 218 -3.52 -1.08 -3.84
C LEU A 218 -2.86 -0.91 -2.48
N GLY A 219 -3.24 -1.78 -1.54
CA GLY A 219 -2.79 -1.76 -0.15
C GLY A 219 -1.51 -2.55 0.12
N ASP A 220 -1.25 -2.84 1.39
CA ASP A 220 0.00 -3.45 1.88
C ASP A 220 0.37 -4.75 1.18
N LEU A 221 -0.59 -5.61 0.83
CA LEU A 221 -0.30 -6.86 0.09
C LEU A 221 0.30 -6.62 -1.29
N PHE A 222 -0.07 -5.52 -1.96
CA PHE A 222 0.56 -5.09 -3.20
C PHE A 222 1.90 -4.39 -2.91
N LEU A 223 1.92 -3.48 -1.93
CA LEU A 223 3.09 -2.65 -1.60
C LEU A 223 4.22 -3.42 -0.90
N THR A 224 3.95 -4.62 -0.40
CA THR A 224 4.99 -5.55 0.04
C THR A 224 5.76 -6.10 -1.15
N GLU A 225 5.11 -6.42 -2.26
CA GLU A 225 5.78 -6.98 -3.44
C GLU A 225 6.48 -5.91 -4.29
N PHE A 226 6.06 -4.64 -4.16
CA PHE A 226 6.57 -3.55 -4.97
C PHE A 226 7.00 -2.36 -4.10
N TYR A 227 8.28 -2.02 -4.18
CA TYR A 227 8.83 -0.78 -3.64
C TYR A 227 8.09 0.40 -4.26
N SER A 228 7.66 1.34 -3.43
CA SER A 228 6.79 2.43 -3.84
C SER A 228 7.41 3.78 -3.54
N VAL A 229 7.33 4.69 -4.51
CA VAL A 229 7.89 6.03 -4.45
C VAL A 229 6.78 7.04 -4.72
N PHE A 230 6.69 8.07 -3.91
CA PHE A 230 5.65 9.09 -3.96
C PHE A 230 6.31 10.45 -4.21
N ASP A 231 6.22 10.92 -5.45
CA ASP A 231 6.93 12.09 -5.94
C ASP A 231 5.98 13.29 -6.04
N ARG A 232 6.09 14.21 -5.07
CA ARG A 232 5.33 15.46 -5.02
C ARG A 232 5.91 16.53 -5.96
N GLY A 233 7.16 16.39 -6.40
CA GLY A 233 7.79 17.30 -7.34
C GLY A 233 7.26 17.16 -8.77
N GLN A 234 6.87 15.94 -9.16
CA GLN A 234 6.36 15.62 -10.49
C GLN A 234 4.94 15.04 -10.49
N ASP A 235 4.29 14.96 -9.33
CA ASP A 235 2.94 14.41 -9.15
C ASP A 235 2.79 13.02 -9.77
N ARG A 236 3.57 12.06 -9.27
CA ARG A 236 3.61 10.69 -9.80
C ARG A 236 3.94 9.67 -8.71
N VAL A 237 3.53 8.44 -8.95
CA VAL A 237 3.90 7.27 -8.14
C VAL A 237 4.89 6.41 -8.93
N GLY A 238 5.97 6.00 -8.29
CA GLY A 238 6.94 5.06 -8.82
C GLY A 238 6.74 3.68 -8.22
N LEU A 239 6.78 2.63 -9.04
CA LEU A 239 6.71 1.23 -8.58
C LEU A 239 7.84 0.41 -9.19
N ALA A 240 8.49 -0.42 -8.38
CA ALA A 240 9.49 -1.39 -8.81
C ALA A 240 9.39 -2.67 -7.96
N PRO A 241 9.74 -3.87 -8.48
CA PRO A 241 9.81 -5.08 -7.67
C PRO A 241 10.70 -4.89 -6.43
N ALA A 242 10.13 -5.15 -5.25
CA ALA A 242 10.86 -5.05 -3.98
C ALA A 242 11.92 -6.15 -3.87
N ARG A 243 13.07 -5.83 -3.26
CA ARG A 243 14.16 -6.78 -3.02
C ARG A 243 13.99 -7.45 -1.67
N HIS A 244 13.23 -8.54 -1.64
CA HIS A 244 13.15 -9.40 -0.45
C HIS A 244 14.35 -10.35 -0.38
N LEU A 245 14.90 -10.55 0.82
CA LEU A 245 15.85 -11.64 1.04
C LEU A 245 15.16 -12.98 0.79
N ALA A 246 15.80 -13.85 0.00
CA ALA A 246 15.32 -15.22 -0.14
C ALA A 246 15.31 -15.89 1.24
N PRO A 247 14.24 -16.60 1.63
CA PRO A 247 14.24 -17.31 2.90
C PRO A 247 15.43 -18.25 2.94
N ALA A 248 16.19 -18.21 4.04
CA ALA A 248 17.36 -19.05 4.23
C ALA A 248 16.96 -20.51 3.95
N ARG A 249 17.51 -21.09 2.89
CA ARG A 249 17.36 -22.52 2.64
C ARG A 249 17.96 -23.21 3.86
N HIS A 250 17.14 -23.87 4.68
CA HIS A 250 17.64 -24.88 5.60
C HIS A 250 18.38 -25.93 4.76
N LEU A 251 19.71 -25.80 4.68
CA LEU A 251 20.58 -26.85 4.21
C LEU A 251 20.32 -28.05 5.12
N ALA A 252 19.65 -29.08 4.58
CA ALA A 252 19.53 -30.35 5.28
C ALA A 252 20.94 -30.81 5.67
N PRO A 253 21.18 -31.25 6.92
CA PRO A 253 22.49 -31.75 7.29
C PRO A 253 22.85 -32.91 6.37
N ALA A 254 24.06 -32.85 5.80
CA ALA A 254 24.58 -33.89 4.95
C ALA A 254 24.45 -35.24 5.68
N ARG A 255 23.68 -36.17 5.11
CA ARG A 255 23.66 -37.55 5.59
C ARG A 255 25.07 -38.10 5.40
N HIS A 256 25.81 -38.23 6.51
CA HIS A 256 26.98 -39.09 6.55
C HIS A 256 26.50 -40.52 6.28
N LEU A 257 26.71 -40.98 5.04
CA LEU A 257 26.75 -42.41 4.74
C LEU A 257 28.05 -42.93 5.34
N ALA A 258 27.95 -43.56 6.51
CA ALA A 258 28.99 -44.46 7.00
C ALA A 258 28.74 -45.83 6.34
N ASN A 259 29.73 -46.31 5.60
CA ASN A 259 29.90 -47.72 5.24
C ASN A 259 30.52 -48.47 6.42
#